data_AF-A0A179INE9-F1
#
_entry.id   AF-A0A179INE9-F1
#
_cell.length_a   1.000
_cell.length_b   1.000
_cell.length_c   1.000
_cell.angle_alpha   90.00
_cell.angle_beta   90.00
_cell.angle_gamma   90.00
#
_symmetry.space_group_name_H-M   'P 1'
#
loop_
_entity.id
_entity.type
_entity.pdbx_description
1 polymer ?
#
loop_
_entity_poly.entity_id
_entity_poly.type
_entity_poly.pdbx_seq_one_letter_code
_entity_poly.pdbx_strand_id
1 'polypeptide(L)'
;ARSPQDPGAADQLTPLAGRLFGTWTLITCIVRCYAAYHLHIGPVYNIAVWTYVVALGHFASELFVFRSMSFGVPQLFPFCLATTALIWMPTVRDYYVEFN
;
A
#
# COMPACT_ATOMS: atom_id res chain seq x y z
N ALA A 1 -15.41 32.63 26.25
CA ALA A 1 -15.59 32.54 24.79
C ALA A 1 -14.37 31.82 24.21
N ARG A 2 -14.57 30.74 23.45
CA ARG A 2 -13.47 30.00 22.80
C ARG A 2 -12.99 30.84 21.60
N SER A 3 -11.69 31.07 21.51
CA SER A 3 -11.04 31.87 20.46
C SER A 3 -11.35 31.32 19.07
N PRO A 4 -11.34 32.18 18.02
CA PRO A 4 -11.44 31.76 16.63
C PRO A 4 -10.43 30.64 16.36
N GLN A 5 -10.88 29.58 15.68
CA GLN A 5 -10.06 28.43 15.32
C GLN A 5 -8.80 28.89 14.58
N ASP A 6 -7.63 28.64 15.17
CA ASP A 6 -6.34 28.90 14.57
C ASP A 6 -6.16 28.01 13.30
N PRO A 7 -5.96 28.59 12.10
CA PRO A 7 -5.79 27.83 10.85
C PRO A 7 -4.58 26.89 10.83
N GLY A 8 -3.63 27.06 11.76
CA GLY A 8 -2.35 26.33 11.77
C GLY A 8 -2.43 24.86 12.19
N ALA A 9 -3.52 24.43 12.85
CA ALA A 9 -3.66 23.03 13.28
C ALA A 9 -4.07 22.08 12.14
N ALA A 10 -4.81 22.58 11.15
CA ALA A 10 -5.18 21.81 9.95
C ALA A 10 -4.02 21.68 8.95
N ASP A 11 -3.13 22.67 8.91
CA ASP A 11 -2.00 22.77 7.97
C ASP A 11 -0.87 21.75 8.27
N GLN A 12 -0.85 21.17 9.46
CA GLN A 12 0.14 20.18 9.91
C GLN A 12 -0.24 18.73 9.58
N LEU A 13 -1.53 18.46 9.33
CA LEU A 13 -2.02 17.09 9.14
C LEU A 13 -1.61 16.52 7.78
N THR A 14 -1.48 17.36 6.75
CA THR A 14 -1.13 16.97 5.38
C THR A 14 0.38 16.72 5.17
N PRO A 15 1.33 17.54 5.66
CA PRO A 15 2.76 17.32 5.43
C PRO A 15 3.31 16.14 6.22
N LEU A 16 2.86 15.94 7.47
CA LEU A 16 3.30 14.81 8.30
C LEU A 16 2.77 13.49 7.73
N ALA A 17 1.49 13.43 7.34
CA ALA A 17 0.91 12.26 6.69
C ALA A 17 1.62 11.94 5.36
N GLY A 18 1.98 12.96 4.57
CA GLY A 18 2.76 12.79 3.34
C GLY A 18 4.13 12.12 3.57
N ARG A 19 4.86 12.53 4.61
CA ARG A 19 6.14 11.89 4.97
C ARG A 19 5.95 10.45 5.44
N LEU A 20 4.91 10.18 6.23
CA LEU A 20 4.60 8.83 6.70
C LEU A 20 4.26 7.89 5.53
N PHE A 21 3.41 8.36 4.60
CA PHE A 21 3.06 7.62 3.39
C PHE A 21 4.29 7.37 2.51
N GLY A 22 5.18 8.35 2.38
CA GLY A 22 6.44 8.22 1.67
C GLY A 22 7.35 7.15 2.29
N THR A 23 7.59 7.20 3.59
CA THR A 23 8.41 6.20 4.30
C THR A 23 7.80 4.80 4.23
N TRP A 24 6.49 4.68 4.40
CA TRP A 24 5.78 3.41 4.26
C TRP A 24 5.92 2.83 2.84
N THR A 25 5.80 3.67 1.82
CA THR A 25 5.99 3.28 0.42
C THR A 25 7.43 2.85 0.17
N LEU A 26 8.42 3.57 0.73
CA LEU A 26 9.84 3.23 0.59
C LEU A 26 10.16 1.86 1.19
N ILE A 27 9.70 1.59 2.41
CA ILE A 27 9.89 0.30 3.08
C ILE A 27 9.24 -0.81 2.25
N THR A 28 8.02 -0.58 1.76
CA THR A 28 7.31 -1.54 0.90
C THR A 28 8.07 -1.81 -0.39
N CYS A 29 8.68 -0.78 -0.99
CA CYS A 29 9.52 -0.90 -2.19
C CYS A 29 10.76 -1.76 -1.91
N ILE A 30 11.46 -1.53 -0.79
CA ILE A 30 12.63 -2.32 -0.40
C ILE A 30 12.25 -3.80 -0.24
N VAL A 31 11.15 -4.11 0.46
CA VAL A 31 10.66 -5.48 0.64
C VAL A 31 10.38 -6.15 -0.70
N ARG A 32 9.74 -5.44 -1.64
CA ARG A 32 9.43 -5.96 -2.98
C ARG A 32 10.68 -6.18 -3.83
N CYS A 33 11.64 -5.26 -3.80
CA CYS A 33 12.93 -5.44 -4.46
C CYS A 33 13.66 -6.65 -3.90
N TYR A 34 13.71 -6.79 -2.58
CA TYR A 34 14.34 -7.94 -1.94
C TYR A 34 13.66 -9.26 -2.31
N ALA A 35 12.32 -9.27 -2.35
CA ALA A 35 11.55 -10.41 -2.79
C ALA A 35 11.78 -10.75 -4.26
N ALA A 36 11.95 -9.76 -5.15
CA ALA A 36 12.28 -9.98 -6.55
C ALA A 36 13.64 -10.70 -6.72
N TYR A 37 14.61 -10.45 -5.84
CA TYR A 37 15.88 -11.19 -5.83
C TYR A 37 15.74 -12.63 -5.28
N HIS A 38 14.78 -12.87 -4.37
CA HIS A 38 14.61 -14.15 -3.67
C HIS A 38 13.25 -14.80 -3.93
N LEU A 39 12.76 -14.75 -5.18
CA LEU A 39 11.44 -15.27 -5.55
C LEU A 39 11.29 -16.78 -5.32
N HIS A 40 12.39 -17.52 -5.33
CA HIS A 40 12.42 -18.96 -5.07
C HIS A 40 12.07 -19.33 -3.61
N ILE A 41 12.20 -18.38 -2.68
CA ILE A 41 11.90 -18.62 -1.27
C ILE A 41 10.41 -18.32 -1.02
N GLY A 42 9.60 -19.38 -0.90
CA GLY A 42 8.15 -19.28 -0.71
C GLY A 42 7.70 -18.28 0.39
N PRO A 43 8.31 -18.27 1.59
CA PRO A 43 8.01 -17.28 2.62
C PRO A 43 8.24 -15.81 2.19
N VAL A 44 9.32 -15.53 1.46
CA VAL A 44 9.64 -14.17 0.99
C VAL A 44 8.64 -13.73 -0.09
N TYR A 45 8.25 -14.65 -0.97
CA TYR A 45 7.19 -14.45 -1.95
C TYR A 45 5.86 -14.06 -1.28
N ASN A 46 5.47 -14.81 -0.24
CA ASN A 46 4.25 -14.53 0.51
C ASN A 46 4.29 -13.16 1.19
N ILE A 47 5.43 -12.77 1.77
CA ILE A 47 5.60 -11.44 2.37
C ILE A 47 5.38 -10.34 1.33
N ALA A 48 5.92 -10.50 0.11
CA ALA A 48 5.69 -9.55 -0.98
C ALA A 48 4.19 -9.42 -1.31
N VAL A 49 3.47 -10.56 -1.44
CA VAL A 49 2.01 -10.59 -1.64
C VAL A 49 1.28 -9.85 -0.51
N TRP A 50 1.66 -10.10 0.74
CA TRP A 50 1.08 -9.42 1.91
C TRP A 50 1.25 -7.89 1.86
N THR A 51 2.34 -7.37 1.29
CA THR A 51 2.46 -5.91 1.11
C THR A 51 1.37 -5.33 0.20
N TYR A 52 0.93 -6.08 -0.81
CA TYR A 52 -0.17 -5.67 -1.68
C TYR A 52 -1.54 -5.84 -1.01
N VAL A 53 -1.71 -6.89 -0.18
CA VAL A 53 -2.92 -7.08 0.64
C VAL A 53 -3.11 -5.90 1.60
N VAL A 54 -2.05 -5.51 2.33
CA VAL A 54 -2.12 -4.39 3.28
C VAL A 54 -2.41 -3.07 2.56
N ALA A 55 -1.76 -2.83 1.42
CA ALA A 55 -2.01 -1.64 0.62
C ALA A 55 -3.47 -1.57 0.14
N LEU A 56 -3.98 -2.66 -0.45
CA LEU A 56 -5.36 -2.72 -0.94
C LEU A 56 -6.36 -2.60 0.22
N GLY A 57 -6.13 -3.29 1.33
CA GLY A 57 -6.97 -3.23 2.52
C GLY A 57 -7.05 -1.82 3.09
N HIS A 58 -5.93 -1.09 3.15
CA HIS A 58 -5.91 0.30 3.58
C HIS A 58 -6.76 1.20 2.67
N PHE A 59 -6.51 1.18 1.36
CA PHE A 59 -7.29 1.98 0.40
C PHE A 59 -8.78 1.59 0.38
N ALA A 60 -9.09 0.29 0.50
CA ALA A 60 -10.46 -0.20 0.59
C ALA A 60 -11.12 0.28 1.89
N SER A 61 -10.45 0.22 3.04
CA SER A 61 -10.99 0.73 4.30
C SER A 61 -11.25 2.24 4.24
N GLU A 62 -10.36 3.00 3.59
CA GLU A 62 -10.51 4.44 3.47
C GLU A 62 -11.68 4.83 2.57
N LEU A 63 -11.92 4.02 1.53
CA LEU A 63 -13.01 4.20 0.59
C LEU A 63 -14.37 3.76 1.16
N PHE A 64 -14.45 2.58 1.79
CA PHE A 64 -15.72 1.97 2.20
C PHE A 64 -16.13 2.33 3.62
N VAL A 65 -15.19 2.48 4.56
CA VAL A 65 -15.47 2.70 5.98
C VAL A 65 -15.37 4.18 6.32
N PHE A 66 -14.20 4.79 6.06
CA PHE A 66 -13.92 6.16 6.49
C PHE A 66 -14.43 7.23 5.51
N ARG A 67 -14.67 6.87 4.24
CA ARG A 67 -15.10 7.78 3.16
C ARG A 67 -14.27 9.07 3.08
N SER A 68 -13.04 9.07 3.57
CA SER A 68 -12.17 10.25 3.55
C SER A 68 -11.59 10.48 2.15
N MET A 69 -11.65 9.46 1.31
CA MET A 69 -11.07 9.44 -0.03
C MET A 69 -12.15 9.58 -1.09
N SER A 70 -12.01 10.58 -1.95
CA SER A 70 -12.73 10.64 -3.23
C SER A 70 -12.03 9.75 -4.25
N PHE A 71 -12.78 9.06 -5.10
CA PHE A 71 -12.24 8.24 -6.21
C PHE A 71 -11.63 9.14 -7.30
N GLY A 72 -10.49 9.75 -6.98
CA GLY A 72 -9.69 10.52 -7.91
C GLY A 72 -8.72 9.63 -8.69
N VAL A 73 -8.22 10.16 -9.81
CA VAL A 73 -7.16 9.57 -10.64
C VAL A 73 -5.94 9.11 -9.81
N PRO A 74 -5.43 9.85 -8.80
CA PRO A 74 -4.22 9.47 -8.09
C PRO A 74 -4.37 8.22 -7.22
N GLN A 75 -5.56 7.90 -6.74
CA GLN A 75 -5.81 6.69 -5.93
C GLN A 75 -6.40 5.52 -6.70
N LEU A 76 -6.99 5.77 -7.88
CA LEU A 76 -7.38 4.69 -8.77
C LEU A 76 -6.17 3.87 -9.22
N PHE A 77 -5.05 4.53 -9.52
CA PHE A 77 -3.83 3.86 -9.97
C PHE A 77 -3.29 2.80 -8.97
N PRO A 78 -3.01 3.14 -7.69
CA PRO A 78 -2.53 2.15 -6.72
C PRO A 78 -3.57 1.07 -6.42
N PHE A 79 -4.87 1.38 -6.47
CA PHE A 79 -5.94 0.39 -6.28
C PHE A 79 -5.98 -0.64 -7.42
N CYS A 80 -5.96 -0.18 -8.68
CA CYS A 80 -5.92 -1.04 -9.86
C CYS A 80 -4.63 -1.88 -9.91
N LEU A 81 -3.48 -1.27 -9.58
CA LEU A 81 -2.22 -2.01 -9.52
C LEU A 81 -2.22 -3.06 -8.43
N ALA A 82 -2.67 -2.72 -7.22
CA ALA A 82 -2.68 -3.67 -6.11
C ALA A 82 -3.63 -4.85 -6.36
N THR A 83 -4.83 -4.58 -6.92
CA THR A 83 -5.77 -5.64 -7.30
C THR A 83 -5.20 -6.54 -8.41
N THR A 84 -4.61 -5.95 -9.45
CA THR A 84 -3.98 -6.71 -10.54
C THR A 84 -2.82 -7.57 -10.00
N ALA A 85 -1.96 -7.01 -9.15
CA ALA A 85 -0.83 -7.72 -8.57
C ALA A 85 -1.25 -8.87 -7.64
N LEU A 86 -2.33 -8.69 -6.87
CA LEU A 86 -2.89 -9.73 -6.00
C LEU A 86 -3.52 -10.90 -6.76
N ILE A 87 -4.02 -10.66 -7.97
CA ILE A 87 -4.51 -11.73 -8.84
C ILE A 87 -3.31 -12.40 -9.53
N TRP A 88 -2.39 -11.60 -10.07
CA TRP A 88 -1.27 -12.10 -10.86
C TRP A 88 -0.28 -12.94 -10.03
N MET A 89 0.18 -12.45 -8.88
CA MET A 89 1.24 -13.13 -8.12
C MET A 89 0.86 -14.57 -7.73
N PRO A 90 -0.31 -14.84 -7.12
CA PRO A 90 -0.73 -16.22 -6.86
C PRO A 90 -0.76 -17.11 -8.10
N THR A 91 -1.17 -16.58 -9.27
CA THR A 91 -1.24 -17.36 -10.51
C THR A 91 0.11 -17.74 -11.10
N VAL A 92 1.13 -16.90 -10.91
CA VAL A 92 2.50 -17.17 -11.39
C VAL A 92 3.40 -17.78 -10.31
N ARG A 93 2.87 -17.99 -9.10
CA ARG A 93 3.63 -18.49 -7.95
C ARG A 93 4.34 -19.79 -8.28
N ASP A 94 3.67 -20.72 -8.95
CA ASP A 94 4.20 -22.05 -9.26
C ASP A 94 5.34 -22.04 -10.29
N TYR A 95 5.46 -20.95 -11.06
CA TYR A 95 6.59 -20.75 -11.98
C TYR A 95 7.87 -20.31 -11.25
N TYR A 96 7.72 -19.58 -10.14
CA TYR A 96 8.85 -18.97 -9.42
C TYR A 96 9.23 -19.71 -8.13
N VAL A 97 8.27 -20.31 -7.46
CA VAL A 97 8.45 -21.05 -6.22
C VAL A 97 8.38 -22.52 -6.55
N GLU A 98 9.54 -23.16 -6.71
CA GLU A 98 9.61 -24.61 -6.81
C GLU A 98 9.14 -25.22 -5.49
N PHE A 99 8.11 -26.08 -5.56
CA PHE A 99 7.82 -27.03 -4.49
C PHE A 99 8.94 -28.07 -4.49
N ASN A 100 9.96 -27.89 -3.64
CA ASN A 100 10.92 -28.96 -3.36
C ASN A 100 10.23 -30.12 -2.63
#